data_AF-A0A3M1FH71-F1
#
_entry.id   AF-A0A3M1FH71-F1
#
_cell.length_a   1.000
_cell.length_b   1.000
_cell.length_c   1.000
_cell.angle_alpha   90.00
_cell.angle_beta   90.00
_cell.angle_gamma   90.00
#
_symmetry.space_group_name_H-M   'P 1'
#
loop_
_entity.id
_entity.type
_entity.pdbx_description
1 polymer ?
#
loop_
_entity_poly.entity_id
_entity_poly.type
_entity_poly.pdbx_seq_one_letter_code
_entity_poly.pdbx_strand_id
1 'polypeptide(L)'
;DIDRLFYTEEGKPRHSIFYIAHLSDSERMFFVTLLLEALITWMRGQTGTTSLRALLYFDEIFGFFPPVKEPPSKKPLLTLLKQARAFGLGTILVTQNPVDIDYKGLTNAGTWFIGKLQAERDKDRVLEGLKGAIAEAGQDAEAVDYDALITGLRSRVFLMNNVHEDAPVLFHTRWVMSYLRGPLTRPQVSQLMAEKKAAWRQAQTAHVPGAPAPPVAEQQPERAPASPAASAEPAPSGPTAPRGFSATPPALDPSVPVAYLPVTLSRSQAVRAVADKAGRDIDVQTVQLIYEPGVLGAATVRFLDRRRKIDVKEEKMLLATGARGIGEIDWADAVEVPLRMNDLEREPAPVDENEGPFFAPVPEEANTERELRNIARQLSDWLYYNSRLPITVHRELKLHQEPGESDRAFRIRLQNAAREQRDAEVDKLRSKYRTRLDRLRDRLERYERDLMEDEAEYDSRKQQEWISIGETVLNVFLGRRSSRALSTAASKRRMSSRAKVSIERTKQEIEDLQEEIADLEAELEEAA
;
A
#
# COMPACT_ATOMS: atom_id res chain seq x y z
N ASP A 1 4.47 -7.64 -8.87
CA ASP A 1 3.66 -7.37 -7.67
C ASP A 1 4.34 -6.27 -6.84
N ILE A 2 3.83 -5.04 -6.94
CA ILE A 2 4.34 -3.87 -6.21
C ILE A 2 4.01 -3.94 -4.71
N ASP A 3 2.96 -4.65 -4.28
CA ASP A 3 2.62 -4.77 -2.85
C ASP A 3 3.72 -5.48 -2.07
N ARG A 4 4.39 -6.44 -2.72
CA ARG A 4 5.58 -7.09 -2.15
C ARG A 4 6.75 -6.15 -2.00
N LEU A 5 6.76 -4.97 -2.63
CA LEU A 5 7.76 -3.92 -2.43
C LEU A 5 7.53 -3.15 -1.13
N PHE A 6 6.27 -2.81 -0.86
CA PHE A 6 5.88 -1.99 0.28
C PHE A 6 5.69 -2.76 1.58
N TYR A 7 5.32 -4.05 1.51
CA TYR A 7 4.99 -4.83 2.70
C TYR A 7 5.70 -6.18 2.70
N THR A 8 6.11 -6.62 3.89
CA THR A 8 6.57 -8.00 4.15
C THR A 8 5.42 -9.01 4.00
N GLU A 9 5.72 -10.30 4.03
CA GLU A 9 4.70 -11.36 4.03
C GLU A 9 3.75 -11.27 5.24
N GLU A 10 4.27 -10.80 6.38
CA GLU A 10 3.48 -10.57 7.60
C GLU A 10 2.56 -9.33 7.52
N GLY A 11 2.73 -8.48 6.48
CA GLY A 11 2.01 -7.21 6.34
C GLY A 11 2.67 -6.02 7.04
N LYS A 12 3.94 -6.14 7.48
CA LYS A 12 4.70 -4.99 8.01
C LYS A 12 5.21 -4.09 6.89
N PRO A 13 5.16 -2.74 7.03
CA PRO A 13 5.76 -1.81 6.08
C PRO A 13 7.25 -2.09 5.88
N ARG A 14 7.74 -1.83 4.67
CA ARG A 14 9.12 -2.08 4.27
C ARG A 14 9.69 -0.90 3.51
N HIS A 15 10.97 -0.63 3.75
CA HIS A 15 11.76 0.28 2.93
C HIS A 15 12.46 -0.53 1.83
N SER A 16 12.05 -0.32 0.57
CA SER A 16 12.69 -0.93 -0.59
C SER A 16 13.59 0.09 -1.30
N ILE A 17 14.88 -0.25 -1.44
CA ILE A 17 15.88 0.59 -2.10
C ILE A 17 16.30 -0.06 -3.40
N PHE A 18 16.20 0.69 -4.50
CA PHE A 18 16.64 0.26 -5.82
C PHE A 18 17.98 0.91 -6.17
N TYR A 19 19.06 0.14 -6.06
CA TYR A 19 20.40 0.63 -6.36
C TYR A 19 20.71 0.55 -7.86
N ILE A 20 20.53 1.66 -8.58
CA ILE A 20 20.69 1.72 -10.05
C ILE A 20 22.02 2.36 -10.51
N ALA A 21 22.91 2.75 -9.60
CA ALA A 21 24.14 3.45 -9.95
C ALA A 21 25.11 2.64 -10.83
N HIS A 22 24.95 1.32 -10.86
CA HIS A 22 25.78 0.40 -11.63
C HIS A 22 25.31 0.16 -13.07
N LEU A 23 24.14 0.69 -13.44
CA LEU A 23 23.51 0.53 -14.74
C LEU A 23 23.94 1.67 -15.69
N SER A 24 23.92 1.40 -17.00
CA SER A 24 24.07 2.42 -18.05
C SER A 24 22.84 3.35 -18.11
N ASP A 25 22.96 4.49 -18.79
CA ASP A 25 21.85 5.45 -18.93
C ASP A 25 20.59 4.83 -19.52
N SER A 26 20.74 4.03 -20.58
CA SER A 26 19.62 3.35 -21.22
C SER A 26 18.96 2.32 -20.30
N GLU A 27 19.76 1.53 -19.57
CA GLU A 27 19.26 0.56 -18.59
C GLU A 27 18.56 1.23 -17.41
N ARG A 28 19.13 2.35 -16.90
CA ARG A 28 18.49 3.16 -15.86
C ARG A 28 17.14 3.70 -16.32
N MET A 29 17.09 4.30 -17.51
CA MET A 29 15.86 4.81 -18.10
C MET A 29 14.81 3.71 -18.24
N PHE A 30 15.19 2.57 -18.82
CA PHE A 30 14.28 1.44 -19.00
C PHE A 30 13.74 0.92 -17.67
N PHE A 31 14.62 0.68 -16.68
CA PHE A 31 14.22 0.19 -15.37
C PHE A 31 13.27 1.16 -14.65
N VAL A 32 13.61 2.46 -14.64
CA VAL A 32 12.80 3.49 -13.99
C VAL A 32 11.43 3.57 -14.63
N THR A 33 11.33 3.61 -15.96
CA THR A 33 10.04 3.64 -16.66
C THR A 33 9.17 2.44 -16.29
N LEU A 34 9.73 1.23 -16.28
CA LEU A 34 9.00 0.03 -15.91
C LEU A 34 8.52 0.07 -14.45
N LEU A 35 9.37 0.55 -13.54
CA LEU A 35 9.02 0.70 -12.13
C LEU A 35 7.85 1.68 -11.95
N LEU A 36 7.90 2.84 -12.62
CA LEU A 36 6.87 3.87 -12.53
C LEU A 36 5.53 3.37 -13.10
N GLU A 37 5.53 2.67 -14.23
CA GLU A 37 4.31 2.10 -14.82
C GLU A 37 3.71 1.01 -13.94
N ALA A 38 4.54 0.15 -13.35
CA ALA A 38 4.09 -0.85 -12.39
C ALA A 38 3.47 -0.19 -11.14
N LEU A 39 4.07 0.91 -10.66
CA LEU A 39 3.56 1.71 -9.55
C LEU A 39 2.20 2.35 -9.87
N ILE A 40 2.03 2.90 -11.08
CA ILE A 40 0.76 3.47 -11.55
C ILE A 40 -0.31 2.37 -11.63
N THR A 41 0.04 1.21 -12.16
CA THR A 41 -0.88 0.07 -12.24
C THR A 41 -1.35 -0.35 -10.86
N TRP A 42 -0.43 -0.46 -9.90
CA TRP A 42 -0.75 -0.73 -8.51
C TRP A 42 -1.65 0.33 -7.89
N MET A 43 -1.30 1.62 -8.08
CA MET A 43 -2.05 2.77 -7.60
C MET A 43 -3.50 2.76 -8.07
N ARG A 44 -3.74 2.45 -9.36
CA ARG A 44 -5.09 2.37 -9.94
C ARG A 44 -5.95 1.24 -9.37
N GLY A 45 -5.33 0.22 -8.77
CA GLY A 45 -6.04 -0.83 -8.05
C GLY A 45 -6.40 -0.47 -6.61
N GLN A 46 -5.93 0.67 -6.11
CA GLN A 46 -6.19 1.11 -4.74
C GLN A 46 -7.51 1.89 -4.63
N THR A 47 -8.16 1.78 -3.47
CA THR A 47 -9.24 2.69 -3.10
C THR A 47 -8.70 4.08 -2.80
N GLY A 48 -9.50 5.12 -3.07
CA GLY A 48 -9.13 6.50 -2.71
C GLY A 48 -8.97 6.67 -1.20
N THR A 49 -8.03 7.51 -0.79
CA THR A 49 -7.75 7.81 0.63
C THR A 49 -7.15 9.20 0.78
N THR A 50 -7.32 9.80 1.96
CA THR A 50 -6.65 11.04 2.37
C THR A 50 -5.33 10.77 3.11
N SER A 51 -5.06 9.52 3.50
CA SER A 51 -3.86 9.13 4.23
C SER A 51 -2.75 8.56 3.34
N LEU A 52 -1.52 8.73 3.78
CA LEU A 52 -0.35 8.22 3.07
C LEU A 52 -0.20 6.70 3.24
N ARG A 53 -0.31 5.97 2.13
CA ARG A 53 -0.06 4.52 2.02
C ARG A 53 1.40 4.20 1.73
N ALA A 54 1.99 4.94 0.79
CA ALA A 54 3.33 4.68 0.29
C ALA A 54 4.01 5.98 -0.18
N LEU A 55 5.34 5.95 -0.24
CA LEU A 55 6.16 7.06 -0.67
C LEU A 55 7.14 6.58 -1.73
N LEU A 56 7.11 7.21 -2.91
CA LEU A 56 8.17 7.07 -3.91
C LEU A 56 9.20 8.17 -3.66
N TYR A 57 10.40 7.78 -3.23
CA TYR A 57 11.56 8.67 -3.17
C TYR A 57 12.44 8.45 -4.40
N PHE A 58 12.65 9.50 -5.19
CA PHE A 58 13.48 9.48 -6.38
C PHE A 58 14.66 10.44 -6.21
N ASP A 59 15.84 9.85 -5.96
CA ASP A 59 17.10 10.58 -5.91
C ASP A 59 17.61 10.91 -7.31
N GLU A 60 17.92 12.18 -7.55
CA GLU A 60 18.39 12.72 -8.83
C GLU A 60 17.46 12.45 -10.04
N ILE A 61 16.44 13.30 -10.18
CA ILE A 61 15.47 13.23 -11.29
C ILE A 61 15.99 13.82 -12.61
N PHE A 62 17.18 14.43 -12.61
CA PHE A 62 17.78 14.99 -13.81
C PHE A 62 17.87 13.94 -14.93
N GLY A 63 17.52 14.35 -16.15
CA GLY A 63 17.46 13.46 -17.32
C GLY A 63 16.18 12.62 -17.43
N PHE A 64 15.49 12.33 -16.31
CA PHE A 64 14.20 11.62 -16.30
C PHE A 64 12.99 12.54 -16.43
N PHE A 65 13.15 13.81 -16.05
CA PHE A 65 12.07 14.81 -16.08
C PHE A 65 12.51 16.17 -16.68
N PRO A 66 13.10 16.20 -17.90
CA PRO A 66 13.59 17.42 -18.51
C PRO A 66 12.45 18.32 -19.02
N PRO A 67 12.65 19.65 -19.13
CA PRO A 67 11.61 20.60 -19.55
C PRO A 67 11.16 20.41 -21.01
N VAL A 68 12.12 20.21 -21.92
CA VAL A 68 11.85 20.18 -23.38
C VAL A 68 11.72 18.76 -23.93
N LYS A 69 12.59 17.85 -23.50
CA LYS A 69 12.59 16.47 -24.01
C LYS A 69 11.46 15.65 -23.37
N GLU A 70 11.03 14.61 -24.08
CA GLU A 70 9.99 13.69 -23.58
C GLU A 70 10.54 12.25 -23.48
N PRO A 71 11.41 11.97 -22.49
CA PRO A 71 11.88 10.60 -22.26
C PRO A 71 10.73 9.70 -21.78
N PRO A 72 10.84 8.37 -21.93
CA PRO A 72 9.79 7.43 -21.53
C PRO A 72 9.37 7.53 -20.06
N SER A 73 10.23 8.00 -19.16
CA SER A 73 9.93 8.23 -17.74
C SER A 73 9.04 9.44 -17.46
N LYS A 74 8.98 10.44 -18.37
CA LYS A 74 8.34 11.73 -18.11
C LYS A 74 6.82 11.62 -17.95
N LYS A 75 6.15 10.88 -18.85
CA LYS A 75 4.68 10.69 -18.79
C LYS A 75 4.22 9.97 -17.52
N PRO A 76 4.85 8.85 -17.10
CA PRO A 76 4.55 8.22 -15.82
C PRO A 76 4.74 9.16 -14.63
N LEU A 77 5.86 9.90 -14.58
CA LEU A 77 6.10 10.88 -13.50
C LEU A 77 5.02 11.96 -13.43
N LEU A 78 4.62 12.53 -14.58
CA LEU A 78 3.52 13.50 -14.64
C LEU A 78 2.20 12.91 -14.14
N THR A 79 1.92 11.65 -14.45
CA THR A 79 0.71 10.97 -13.98
C THR A 79 0.73 10.80 -12.47
N LEU A 80 1.86 10.39 -11.91
CA LEU A 80 2.02 10.27 -10.46
C LEU A 80 1.85 11.63 -9.78
N LEU A 81 2.53 12.68 -10.26
CA LEU A 81 2.43 14.03 -9.69
C LEU A 81 0.99 14.57 -9.69
N LYS A 82 0.19 14.24 -10.71
CA LYS A 82 -1.20 14.73 -10.83
C LYS A 82 -2.22 13.87 -10.08
N GLN A 83 -2.02 12.56 -10.02
CA GLN A 83 -3.07 11.62 -9.60
C GLN A 83 -2.76 10.86 -8.32
N ALA A 84 -1.48 10.67 -7.97
CA ALA A 84 -1.07 9.75 -6.90
C ALA A 84 -1.61 10.15 -5.51
N ARG A 85 -1.77 11.46 -5.27
CA ARG A 85 -2.33 12.00 -4.03
C ARG A 85 -3.69 11.38 -3.68
N ALA A 86 -4.58 11.21 -4.65
CA ALA A 86 -5.94 10.70 -4.42
C ALA A 86 -5.95 9.24 -3.93
N PHE A 87 -4.87 8.50 -4.18
CA PHE A 87 -4.70 7.10 -3.81
C PHE A 87 -3.72 6.90 -2.65
N GLY A 88 -3.31 7.98 -1.97
CA GLY A 88 -2.39 7.92 -0.83
C GLY A 88 -0.95 7.59 -1.21
N LEU A 89 -0.53 7.82 -2.46
CA LEU A 89 0.85 7.66 -2.89
C LEU A 89 1.52 9.04 -2.98
N GLY A 90 2.51 9.28 -2.11
CA GLY A 90 3.33 10.50 -2.14
C GLY A 90 4.56 10.32 -3.03
N THR A 91 5.05 11.43 -3.61
CA THR A 91 6.28 11.45 -4.40
C THR A 91 7.24 12.50 -3.85
N ILE A 92 8.46 12.08 -3.50
CA ILE A 92 9.58 12.97 -3.19
C ILE A 92 10.58 12.89 -4.34
N LEU A 93 10.78 14.01 -5.00
CA LEU A 93 11.69 14.14 -6.13
C LEU A 93 12.87 15.01 -5.70
N VAL A 94 14.09 14.53 -5.94
CA VAL A 94 15.32 15.20 -5.52
C VAL A 94 16.19 15.46 -6.73
N THR A 95 16.90 16.58 -6.73
CA THR A 95 17.81 16.99 -7.81
C THR A 95 18.94 17.84 -7.26
N GLN A 96 20.14 17.69 -7.81
CA GLN A 96 21.23 18.64 -7.63
C GLN A 96 21.26 19.70 -8.74
N ASN A 97 20.62 19.43 -9.88
CA ASN A 97 20.64 20.29 -11.07
C ASN A 97 19.24 20.90 -11.28
N PRO A 98 18.93 22.02 -10.61
CA PRO A 98 17.59 22.60 -10.66
C PRO A 98 17.23 23.11 -12.05
N VAL A 99 18.16 23.61 -12.87
CA VAL A 99 17.85 24.31 -14.14
C VAL A 99 17.19 23.42 -15.19
N ASP A 100 17.52 22.14 -15.23
CA ASP A 100 17.16 21.23 -16.31
C ASP A 100 15.97 20.31 -15.96
N ILE A 101 15.02 20.85 -15.18
CA ILE A 101 13.82 20.16 -14.74
C ILE A 101 12.56 20.87 -15.24
N ASP A 102 11.53 20.09 -15.54
CA ASP A 102 10.22 20.62 -15.91
C ASP A 102 9.45 21.15 -14.69
N TYR A 103 9.71 22.42 -14.32
CA TYR A 103 9.01 23.08 -13.21
C TYR A 103 7.50 23.22 -13.42
N LYS A 104 7.03 23.29 -14.67
CA LYS A 104 5.59 23.33 -14.96
C LYS A 104 4.91 22.01 -14.59
N GLY A 105 5.63 20.90 -14.72
CA GLY A 105 5.17 19.61 -14.22
C GLY A 105 5.15 19.51 -12.69
N LEU A 106 6.00 20.29 -12.01
CA LEU A 106 6.16 20.29 -10.55
C LEU A 106 5.24 21.26 -9.81
N THR A 107 4.43 22.06 -10.48
CA THR A 107 3.51 23.00 -9.79
C THR A 107 2.50 22.27 -8.89
N ASN A 108 2.20 21.00 -9.19
CA ASN A 108 1.39 20.10 -8.35
C ASN A 108 2.09 19.65 -7.06
N ALA A 109 3.40 19.94 -6.89
CA ALA A 109 4.13 19.62 -5.67
C ALA A 109 3.75 20.63 -4.58
N GLY A 110 3.01 20.17 -3.57
CA GLY A 110 2.56 21.00 -2.45
C GLY A 110 3.64 21.32 -1.42
N THR A 111 4.79 20.62 -1.43
CA THR A 111 5.87 20.83 -0.46
C THR A 111 7.21 20.91 -1.18
N TRP A 112 7.97 21.95 -0.88
CA TRP A 112 9.26 22.27 -1.47
C TRP A 112 10.32 22.35 -0.39
N PHE A 113 11.46 21.68 -0.62
CA PHE A 113 12.64 21.75 0.23
C PHE A 113 13.79 22.33 -0.59
N ILE A 114 14.18 23.56 -0.28
CA ILE A 114 15.17 24.31 -1.04
C ILE A 114 16.44 24.43 -0.20
N GLY A 115 17.54 23.88 -0.71
CA GLY A 115 18.86 24.02 -0.13
C GLY A 115 19.58 25.27 -0.63
N LYS A 116 20.87 25.38 -0.28
CA LYS A 116 21.71 26.48 -0.76
C LYS A 116 21.90 26.42 -2.28
N LEU A 117 21.54 27.50 -2.98
CA LEU A 117 21.79 27.70 -4.41
C LEU A 117 22.95 28.68 -4.60
N GLN A 118 23.89 28.37 -5.49
CA GLN A 118 25.07 29.22 -5.74
C GLN A 118 24.93 30.08 -7.00
N ALA A 119 24.31 29.56 -8.06
CA ALA A 119 24.15 30.28 -9.31
C ALA A 119 22.81 31.05 -9.34
N GLU A 120 22.85 32.30 -9.81
CA GLU A 120 21.63 33.13 -9.97
C GLU A 120 20.59 32.44 -10.86
N ARG A 121 21.04 31.83 -11.96
CA ARG A 121 20.15 31.10 -12.88
C ARG A 121 19.44 29.91 -12.22
N ASP A 122 20.09 29.22 -11.28
CA ASP A 122 19.48 28.12 -10.53
C ASP A 122 18.38 28.66 -9.60
N LYS A 123 18.68 29.78 -8.93
CA LYS A 123 17.76 30.49 -8.05
C LYS A 123 16.52 30.98 -8.79
N ASP A 124 16.70 31.65 -9.92
CA ASP A 124 15.60 32.17 -10.75
C ASP A 124 14.64 31.05 -11.17
N ARG A 125 15.18 29.89 -11.58
CA ARG A 125 14.37 28.74 -11.98
C ARG A 125 13.59 28.11 -10.83
N VAL A 126 14.22 27.98 -9.67
CA VAL A 126 13.55 27.47 -8.46
C VAL A 126 12.46 28.45 -8.01
N LEU A 127 12.74 29.76 -8.03
CA LEU A 127 11.77 30.80 -7.69
C LEU A 127 10.57 30.81 -8.66
N GLU A 128 10.80 30.68 -9.97
CA GLU A 128 9.75 30.57 -10.98
C GLU A 128 8.81 29.39 -10.69
N GLY A 129 9.38 28.21 -10.40
CA GLY A 129 8.61 27.02 -10.05
C GLY A 129 7.85 27.14 -8.73
N LEU A 130 8.51 27.68 -7.69
CA LEU A 130 7.93 27.89 -6.37
C LEU A 130 6.76 28.87 -6.41
N LYS A 131 6.95 30.03 -7.05
CA LYS A 131 5.89 31.03 -7.22
C LYS A 131 4.72 30.47 -8.03
N GLY A 132 4.99 29.63 -9.04
CA GLY A 132 3.97 28.91 -9.79
C GLY A 132 3.12 27.97 -8.92
N ALA A 133 3.76 27.20 -8.04
CA ALA A 133 3.06 26.31 -7.11
C ALA A 133 2.23 27.07 -6.05
N ILE A 134 2.77 28.17 -5.51
CA ILE A 134 2.06 29.05 -4.55
C ILE A 134 0.83 29.68 -5.21
N ALA A 135 0.97 30.17 -6.44
CA ALA A 135 -0.12 30.76 -7.20
C ALA A 135 -1.21 29.72 -7.54
N GLU A 136 -0.84 28.49 -7.92
CA GLU A 136 -1.79 27.41 -8.17
C GLU A 136 -2.58 27.02 -6.90
N ALA A 137 -1.96 27.17 -5.72
CA ALA A 137 -2.63 26.98 -4.43
C ALA A 137 -3.48 28.18 -3.97
N GLY A 138 -3.47 29.30 -4.71
CA GLY A 138 -4.25 30.49 -4.40
C GLY A 138 -3.67 31.39 -3.30
N GLN A 139 -2.38 31.23 -2.97
CA GLN A 139 -1.66 32.07 -2.01
C GLN A 139 -0.94 33.24 -2.72
N ASP A 140 -0.67 34.32 -1.98
CA ASP A 140 0.07 35.47 -2.51
C ASP A 140 1.58 35.18 -2.56
N ALA A 141 2.11 35.03 -3.78
CA ALA A 141 3.51 34.73 -4.03
C ALA A 141 4.47 35.89 -3.73
N GLU A 142 3.97 37.11 -3.54
CA GLU A 142 4.77 38.30 -3.20
C GLU A 142 4.73 38.64 -1.70
N ALA A 143 3.94 37.91 -0.90
CA ALA A 143 3.86 38.14 0.54
C ALA A 143 5.17 37.83 1.30
N VAL A 144 6.03 36.98 0.73
CA VAL A 144 7.30 36.55 1.33
C VAL A 144 8.46 36.79 0.37
N ASP A 145 9.54 37.39 0.88
CA ASP A 145 10.78 37.57 0.13
C ASP A 145 11.60 36.27 0.07
N TYR A 146 11.16 35.35 -0.79
CA TYR A 146 11.87 34.09 -1.05
C TYR A 146 13.28 34.30 -1.61
N ASP A 147 13.50 35.40 -2.31
CA ASP A 147 14.78 35.73 -2.92
C ASP A 147 15.85 35.98 -1.85
N ALA A 148 15.52 36.81 -0.85
CA ALA A 148 16.39 37.07 0.29
C ALA A 148 16.61 35.82 1.14
N LEU A 149 15.55 35.04 1.42
CA LEU A 149 15.62 33.83 2.23
C LEU A 149 16.58 32.79 1.62
N ILE A 150 16.43 32.50 0.32
CA ILE A 150 17.27 31.51 -0.37
C ILE A 150 18.73 31.97 -0.43
N THR A 151 18.98 33.27 -0.62
CA THR A 151 20.34 33.84 -0.64
C THR A 151 21.04 33.72 0.72
N GLY A 152 20.28 33.87 1.80
CA GLY A 152 20.78 33.73 3.18
C GLY A 152 21.07 32.30 3.63
N LEU A 153 20.66 31.28 2.85
CA LEU A 153 20.81 29.87 3.24
C LEU A 153 22.27 29.47 3.41
N ARG A 154 22.58 28.93 4.60
CA ARG A 154 23.88 28.32 4.91
C ARG A 154 23.88 26.83 4.55
N SER A 155 25.06 26.23 4.52
CA SER A 155 25.17 24.78 4.34
C SER A 155 24.37 24.05 5.42
N ARG A 156 23.62 23.00 5.02
CA ARG A 156 22.78 22.16 5.89
C ARG A 156 21.57 22.85 6.52
N VAL A 157 21.22 24.04 6.03
CA VAL A 157 19.96 24.73 6.31
C VAL A 157 19.09 24.65 5.05
N PHE A 158 17.82 24.35 5.23
CA PHE A 158 16.85 24.22 4.16
C PHE A 158 15.65 25.13 4.43
N LEU A 159 15.13 25.71 3.36
CA LEU A 159 13.83 26.38 3.34
C LEU A 159 12.76 25.35 2.98
N MET A 160 11.81 25.12 3.87
CA MET A 160 10.60 24.35 3.59
C MET A 160 9.47 25.32 3.25
N ASN A 161 8.88 25.17 2.07
CA ASN A 161 7.62 25.81 1.74
C ASN A 161 6.53 24.74 1.59
N ASN A 162 5.41 24.90 2.28
CA ASN A 162 4.24 24.05 2.12
C ASN A 162 3.05 24.95 1.77
N VAL A 163 2.38 24.65 0.65
CA VAL A 163 1.24 25.44 0.14
C VAL A 163 0.02 25.40 1.07
N HIS A 164 0.04 24.55 2.09
CA HIS A 164 -0.99 24.45 3.11
C HIS A 164 -0.64 25.17 4.42
N GLU A 165 0.55 25.77 4.51
CA GLU A 165 1.02 26.55 5.66
C GLU A 165 1.07 28.04 5.30
N ASP A 166 0.98 28.90 6.32
CA ASP A 166 0.90 30.37 6.14
C ASP A 166 2.26 31.00 5.80
N ALA A 167 3.36 30.39 6.24
CA ALA A 167 4.71 30.90 6.04
C ALA A 167 5.72 29.76 5.84
N PRO A 168 6.81 30.00 5.08
CA PRO A 168 7.87 29.02 4.95
C PRO A 168 8.72 28.93 6.22
N VAL A 169 9.27 27.75 6.47
CA VAL A 169 10.05 27.46 7.68
C VAL A 169 11.50 27.14 7.31
N LEU A 170 12.44 27.75 8.02
CA LEU A 170 13.85 27.37 7.95
C LEU A 170 14.13 26.25 8.94
N PHE A 171 14.78 25.18 8.49
CA PHE A 171 15.14 24.08 9.36
C PHE A 171 16.55 23.56 9.10
N HIS A 172 17.13 22.99 10.16
CA HIS A 172 18.44 22.35 10.13
C HIS A 172 18.28 20.84 9.93
N THR A 173 19.20 20.26 9.16
CA THR A 173 19.31 18.80 9.11
C THR A 173 19.71 18.22 10.47
N ARG A 174 19.00 17.17 10.91
CA ARG A 174 19.44 16.37 12.06
C ARG A 174 20.71 15.59 11.70
N TRP A 175 21.55 15.33 12.69
CA TRP A 175 22.76 14.53 12.50
C TRP A 175 22.39 13.10 12.10
N VAL A 176 22.64 12.73 10.84
CA VAL A 176 22.46 11.35 10.37
C VAL A 176 23.65 10.51 10.83
N MET A 177 23.41 9.35 11.45
CA MET A 177 24.45 8.40 11.91
C MET A 177 25.22 7.71 10.75
N SER A 178 25.15 8.25 9.53
CA SER A 178 25.87 7.75 8.37
C SER A 178 27.05 8.68 8.07
N TYR A 179 28.26 8.16 8.19
CA TYR A 179 29.52 8.89 7.95
C TYR A 179 29.78 9.20 6.45
N LEU A 180 28.74 9.39 5.63
CA LEU A 180 28.79 9.84 4.23
C LEU A 180 29.93 9.20 3.41
N ARG A 181 30.05 7.87 3.46
CA ARG A 181 31.20 7.11 2.91
C ARG A 181 31.29 7.08 1.37
N GLY A 182 30.44 7.83 0.67
CA GLY A 182 30.31 7.80 -0.80
C GLY A 182 29.52 6.60 -1.34
N PRO A 183 29.42 6.46 -2.68
CA PRO A 183 28.66 5.39 -3.33
C PRO A 183 29.31 4.02 -3.12
N LEU A 184 28.48 2.98 -2.95
CA LEU A 184 28.95 1.61 -2.77
C LEU A 184 29.45 1.00 -4.08
N THR A 185 30.60 0.37 -4.05
CA THR A 185 31.12 -0.41 -5.19
C THR A 185 30.32 -1.71 -5.37
N ARG A 186 30.31 -2.28 -6.60
CA ARG A 186 29.63 -3.56 -6.88
C ARG A 186 30.05 -4.70 -5.92
N PRO A 187 31.34 -4.89 -5.56
CA PRO A 187 31.73 -5.89 -4.57
C PRO A 187 31.12 -5.66 -3.18
N GLN A 188 31.08 -4.42 -2.70
CA GLN A 188 30.48 -4.07 -1.42
C GLN A 188 28.97 -4.34 -1.41
N VAL A 189 28.27 -4.02 -2.51
CA VAL A 189 26.85 -4.39 -2.67
C VAL A 189 26.66 -5.90 -2.66
N SER A 190 27.55 -6.65 -3.33
CA SER A 190 27.49 -8.12 -3.33
C SER A 190 27.67 -8.70 -1.92
N GLN A 191 28.65 -8.17 -1.17
CA GLN A 191 28.90 -8.57 0.21
C GLN A 191 27.70 -8.27 1.12
N LEU A 192 27.14 -7.06 1.03
CA LEU A 192 25.96 -6.66 1.81
C LEU A 192 24.74 -7.55 1.51
N MET A 193 24.57 -7.94 0.25
CA MET A 193 23.43 -8.73 -0.20
C MET A 193 23.63 -10.24 -0.06
N ALA A 194 24.80 -10.71 0.38
CA ALA A 194 25.16 -12.13 0.38
C ALA A 194 24.16 -12.98 1.19
N GLU A 195 23.91 -12.60 2.45
CA GLU A 195 22.98 -13.29 3.34
C GLU A 195 21.55 -13.25 2.81
N LYS A 196 21.09 -12.08 2.32
CA LYS A 196 19.74 -11.91 1.76
C LYS A 196 19.55 -12.77 0.50
N LYS A 197 20.55 -12.85 -0.36
CA LYS A 197 20.51 -13.72 -1.55
C LYS A 197 20.54 -15.20 -1.18
N ALA A 198 21.29 -15.58 -0.15
CA ALA A 198 21.29 -16.96 0.35
C ALA A 198 19.92 -17.36 0.89
N ALA A 199 19.30 -16.53 1.74
CA ALA A 199 17.96 -16.74 2.25
C ALA A 199 16.91 -16.78 1.13
N TRP A 200 17.01 -15.89 0.14
CA TRP A 200 16.10 -15.89 -1.01
C TRP A 200 16.22 -17.16 -1.87
N ARG A 201 17.44 -17.65 -2.10
CA ARG A 201 17.66 -18.93 -2.81
C ARG A 201 17.10 -20.13 -2.03
N GLN A 202 17.23 -20.13 -0.70
CA GLN A 202 16.63 -21.17 0.15
C GLN A 202 15.10 -21.12 0.10
N ALA A 203 14.50 -19.93 0.14
CA ALA A 203 13.05 -19.76 0.00
C ALA A 203 12.54 -20.19 -1.39
N GLN A 204 13.31 -19.94 -2.46
CA GLN A 204 12.95 -20.39 -3.81
C GLN A 204 13.07 -21.89 -3.99
N THR A 205 14.10 -22.53 -3.41
CA THR A 205 14.29 -23.98 -3.50
C THR A 205 13.26 -24.76 -2.67
N ALA A 206 12.73 -24.18 -1.60
CA ALA A 206 11.60 -24.74 -0.85
C ALA A 206 10.25 -24.65 -1.61
N HIS A 207 10.16 -23.85 -2.68
CA HIS A 207 8.92 -23.61 -3.44
C HIS A 207 8.91 -24.28 -4.84
N VAL A 208 9.84 -25.20 -5.10
CA VAL A 208 9.83 -26.03 -6.32
C VAL A 208 9.52 -27.47 -5.90
N PRO A 209 8.33 -28.02 -6.19
CA PRO A 209 8.13 -29.46 -6.19
C PRO A 209 9.08 -30.06 -7.23
N GLY A 210 9.89 -31.02 -6.80
CA GLY A 210 11.10 -31.47 -7.49
C GLY A 210 10.99 -31.67 -9.00
N ALA A 211 11.89 -31.02 -9.72
CA ALA A 211 12.28 -31.41 -11.07
C ALA A 211 13.81 -31.60 -11.07
N PRO A 212 14.33 -32.84 -11.18
CA PRO A 212 15.74 -33.03 -11.49
C PRO A 212 15.98 -32.72 -12.97
N ALA A 213 17.02 -31.95 -13.24
CA ALA A 213 17.56 -31.68 -14.56
C ALA A 213 18.12 -32.98 -15.21
N PRO A 214 18.11 -33.10 -16.54
CA PRO A 214 18.53 -34.31 -17.24
C PRO A 214 20.06 -34.49 -17.23
N PRO A 215 20.58 -35.71 -17.07
CA PRO A 215 21.96 -36.00 -17.39
C PRO A 215 22.15 -36.15 -18.90
N VAL A 216 23.32 -35.70 -19.31
CA VAL A 216 23.91 -35.65 -20.65
C VAL A 216 23.97 -37.06 -21.27
N ALA A 217 23.52 -37.19 -22.52
CA ALA A 217 23.63 -38.42 -23.30
C ALA A 217 24.90 -38.39 -24.16
N GLU A 218 25.83 -39.31 -23.91
CA GLU A 218 26.92 -39.69 -24.82
C GLU A 218 26.60 -41.05 -25.48
N GLN A 219 26.56 -41.01 -26.82
CA GLN A 219 27.05 -42.01 -27.79
C GLN A 219 26.55 -43.48 -27.75
N GLN A 220 25.51 -43.76 -28.57
CA GLN A 220 25.50 -44.57 -29.82
C GLN A 220 26.13 -46.01 -29.89
N PRO A 221 25.77 -46.85 -30.90
CA PRO A 221 25.06 -48.13 -30.69
C PRO A 221 25.75 -49.38 -31.30
N GLU A 222 25.32 -50.60 -30.95
CA GLU A 222 25.54 -51.77 -31.81
C GLU A 222 24.59 -52.95 -31.52
N ARG A 223 23.61 -53.20 -32.40
CA ARG A 223 23.47 -54.45 -33.20
C ARG A 223 22.12 -54.55 -33.91
N ALA A 224 22.23 -54.86 -35.20
CA ALA A 224 21.17 -55.18 -36.16
C ALA A 224 20.88 -56.72 -36.17
N PRO A 225 20.19 -57.30 -37.17
CA PRO A 225 18.73 -57.33 -37.30
C PRO A 225 18.13 -58.75 -37.55
N ALA A 226 16.79 -58.83 -37.45
CA ALA A 226 15.79 -59.62 -38.20
C ALA A 226 16.07 -61.04 -38.75
N SER A 227 15.09 -61.95 -38.58
CA SER A 227 14.21 -62.56 -39.64
C SER A 227 13.45 -63.82 -39.09
N PRO A 228 12.51 -64.50 -39.81
CA PRO A 228 11.06 -64.28 -39.67
C PRO A 228 10.18 -65.58 -39.59
N ALA A 229 8.86 -65.36 -39.47
CA ALA A 229 7.71 -66.15 -39.97
C ALA A 229 7.46 -67.60 -39.50
N ALA A 230 6.26 -67.88 -38.97
CA ALA A 230 5.13 -68.42 -39.76
C ALA A 230 3.97 -68.97 -38.88
N SER A 231 2.75 -68.82 -39.42
CA SER A 231 1.55 -69.69 -39.31
C SER A 231 0.33 -69.13 -38.57
N ALA A 232 -0.82 -69.27 -39.24
CA ALA A 232 -2.08 -68.58 -39.04
C ALA A 232 -3.19 -69.44 -38.42
N GLU A 233 -4.08 -68.75 -37.68
CA GLU A 233 -5.53 -68.96 -37.43
C GLU A 233 -6.05 -70.21 -36.68
N PRO A 234 -7.26 -70.17 -36.03
CA PRO A 234 -8.24 -69.09 -35.85
C PRO A 234 -8.66 -68.82 -34.36
N ALA A 235 -9.48 -67.78 -34.15
CA ALA A 235 -10.00 -67.28 -32.87
C ALA A 235 -10.82 -68.28 -32.01
N PRO A 236 -10.93 -68.01 -30.70
CA PRO A 236 -12.23 -67.56 -30.18
C PRO A 236 -12.14 -66.33 -29.23
N SER A 237 -13.03 -65.37 -29.48
CA SER A 237 -13.74 -64.49 -28.54
C SER A 237 -13.02 -63.89 -27.31
N GLY A 238 -12.59 -62.63 -27.44
CA GLY A 238 -12.78 -61.53 -26.48
C GLY A 238 -11.72 -61.35 -25.36
N PRO A 239 -11.25 -60.11 -25.11
CA PRO A 239 -10.36 -59.83 -23.97
C PRO A 239 -11.06 -60.08 -22.64
N THR A 240 -10.38 -60.74 -21.71
CA THR A 240 -10.94 -61.14 -20.41
C THR A 240 -10.91 -59.94 -19.46
N ALA A 241 -12.07 -59.35 -19.17
CA ALA A 241 -12.18 -58.30 -18.16
C ALA A 241 -11.61 -58.78 -16.80
N PRO A 242 -10.98 -57.89 -16.00
CA PRO A 242 -10.51 -58.25 -14.67
C PRO A 242 -11.64 -58.81 -13.80
N ARG A 243 -11.31 -59.71 -12.87
CA ARG A 243 -12.32 -60.33 -11.98
C ARG A 243 -13.12 -59.24 -11.24
N GLY A 244 -14.44 -59.26 -11.39
CA GLY A 244 -15.36 -58.30 -10.79
C GLY A 244 -15.74 -57.12 -11.69
N PHE A 245 -15.24 -57.06 -12.92
CA PHE A 245 -15.50 -55.98 -13.88
C PHE A 245 -16.08 -56.50 -15.20
N SER A 246 -16.82 -55.65 -15.90
CA SER A 246 -17.43 -55.92 -17.21
C SER A 246 -16.86 -55.01 -18.29
N ALA A 247 -16.75 -55.48 -19.53
CA ALA A 247 -16.43 -54.65 -20.69
C ALA A 247 -17.64 -53.84 -21.21
N THR A 248 -18.84 -54.18 -20.75
CA THR A 248 -20.07 -53.42 -21.03
C THR A 248 -20.49 -52.58 -19.83
N PRO A 249 -20.99 -51.34 -20.04
CA PRO A 249 -21.53 -50.52 -18.96
C PRO A 249 -22.67 -51.23 -18.22
N PRO A 250 -22.80 -51.01 -16.89
CA PRO A 250 -23.90 -51.56 -16.11
C PRO A 250 -25.25 -51.01 -16.57
N ALA A 251 -26.29 -51.84 -16.52
CA ALA A 251 -27.65 -51.42 -16.85
C ALA A 251 -28.24 -50.59 -15.70
N LEU A 252 -28.50 -49.31 -15.97
CA LEU A 252 -29.09 -48.36 -15.02
C LEU A 252 -30.49 -47.95 -15.46
N ASP A 253 -31.30 -47.52 -14.50
CA ASP A 253 -32.61 -46.93 -14.80
C ASP A 253 -32.43 -45.67 -15.68
N PRO A 254 -33.20 -45.49 -16.76
CA PRO A 254 -33.07 -44.33 -17.65
C PRO A 254 -33.24 -42.95 -16.97
N SER A 255 -33.85 -42.91 -15.78
CA SER A 255 -34.01 -41.70 -14.97
C SER A 255 -32.75 -41.31 -14.19
N VAL A 256 -31.74 -42.18 -14.12
CA VAL A 256 -30.48 -41.94 -13.42
C VAL A 256 -29.49 -41.24 -14.38
N PRO A 257 -29.10 -39.98 -14.12
CA PRO A 257 -28.09 -39.32 -14.92
C PRO A 257 -26.72 -39.96 -14.67
N VAL A 258 -26.07 -40.40 -15.74
CA VAL A 258 -24.73 -40.99 -15.72
C VAL A 258 -23.74 -40.02 -16.33
N ALA A 259 -22.58 -39.89 -15.69
CA ALA A 259 -21.45 -39.14 -16.19
C ALA A 259 -20.15 -39.83 -15.81
N TYR A 260 -19.11 -39.56 -16.59
CA TYR A 260 -17.78 -40.12 -16.40
C TYR A 260 -16.80 -39.01 -16.01
N LEU A 261 -15.93 -39.28 -15.04
CA LEU A 261 -14.85 -38.35 -14.71
C LEU A 261 -13.80 -38.34 -15.83
N PRO A 262 -13.25 -37.17 -16.18
CA PRO A 262 -12.25 -37.07 -17.24
C PRO A 262 -10.96 -37.77 -16.84
N VAL A 263 -10.36 -38.50 -17.77
CA VAL A 263 -9.06 -39.15 -17.56
C VAL A 263 -7.96 -38.11 -17.74
N THR A 264 -7.42 -37.60 -16.63
CA THR A 264 -6.39 -36.54 -16.64
C THR A 264 -4.96 -37.06 -16.71
N LEU A 265 -4.75 -38.37 -16.56
CA LEU A 265 -3.44 -39.02 -16.60
C LEU A 265 -3.27 -39.82 -17.88
N SER A 266 -2.21 -39.56 -18.63
CA SER A 266 -1.80 -40.44 -19.72
C SER A 266 -1.21 -41.75 -19.18
N ARG A 267 -1.21 -42.80 -20.02
CA ARG A 267 -0.60 -44.10 -19.73
C ARG A 267 0.82 -43.98 -19.17
N SER A 268 1.69 -43.21 -19.83
CA SER A 268 3.08 -43.03 -19.42
C SER A 268 3.21 -42.32 -18.07
N GLN A 269 2.32 -41.35 -17.79
CA GLN A 269 2.28 -40.66 -16.50
C GLN A 269 1.79 -41.58 -15.37
N ALA A 270 0.78 -42.42 -15.64
CA ALA A 270 0.29 -43.39 -14.67
C ALA A 270 1.36 -44.41 -14.29
N VAL A 271 2.05 -45.00 -15.29
CA VAL A 271 3.17 -45.93 -15.06
C VAL A 271 4.28 -45.28 -14.23
N ARG A 272 4.67 -44.05 -14.59
CA ARG A 272 5.70 -43.30 -13.87
C ARG A 272 5.29 -43.01 -12.43
N ALA A 273 4.06 -42.58 -12.18
CA ALA A 273 3.57 -42.30 -10.83
C ALA A 273 3.62 -43.53 -9.91
N VAL A 274 3.36 -44.73 -10.46
CA VAL A 274 3.47 -45.98 -9.70
C VAL A 274 4.94 -46.36 -9.45
N ALA A 275 5.81 -46.20 -10.46
CA ALA A 275 7.26 -46.44 -10.31
C ALA A 275 7.89 -45.54 -9.24
N ASP A 276 7.59 -44.24 -9.28
CA ASP A 276 8.05 -43.25 -8.30
C ASP A 276 7.58 -43.62 -6.89
N LYS A 277 6.33 -44.08 -6.72
CA LYS A 277 5.77 -44.50 -5.43
C LYS A 277 6.41 -45.78 -4.89
N ALA A 278 6.83 -46.70 -5.77
CA ALA A 278 7.48 -47.95 -5.36
C ALA A 278 8.97 -47.77 -5.05
N GLY A 279 9.60 -46.67 -5.50
CA GLY A 279 11.02 -46.38 -5.27
C GLY A 279 11.97 -47.41 -5.89
N ARG A 280 11.50 -48.18 -6.87
CA ARG A 280 12.23 -49.24 -7.58
C ARG A 280 11.69 -49.38 -9.00
N ASP A 281 12.47 -49.99 -9.87
CA ASP A 281 12.02 -50.33 -11.22
C ASP A 281 10.85 -51.33 -11.14
N ILE A 282 9.76 -51.00 -11.83
CA ILE A 282 8.57 -51.84 -11.94
C ILE A 282 8.47 -52.33 -13.37
N ASP A 283 8.41 -53.64 -13.55
CA ASP A 283 8.07 -54.26 -14.83
C ASP A 283 6.55 -54.28 -15.01
N VAL A 284 6.04 -53.36 -15.84
CA VAL A 284 4.59 -53.18 -16.05
C VAL A 284 4.08 -54.19 -17.08
N GLN A 285 3.30 -55.16 -16.61
CA GLN A 285 2.72 -56.20 -17.48
C GLN A 285 1.50 -55.69 -18.27
N THR A 286 0.58 -54.98 -17.60
CA THR A 286 -0.67 -54.49 -18.20
C THR A 286 -1.07 -53.16 -17.57
N VAL A 287 -1.66 -52.29 -18.37
CA VAL A 287 -2.31 -51.05 -17.90
C VAL A 287 -3.77 -51.14 -18.31
N GLN A 288 -4.69 -50.88 -17.37
CA GLN A 288 -6.13 -50.98 -17.60
C GLN A 288 -6.85 -49.76 -17.04
N LEU A 289 -7.88 -49.31 -17.76
CA LEU A 289 -8.80 -48.25 -17.32
C LEU A 289 -10.04 -48.89 -16.69
N ILE A 290 -10.27 -48.57 -15.43
CA ILE A 290 -11.38 -49.10 -14.63
C ILE A 290 -12.26 -47.94 -14.16
N TYR A 291 -13.57 -48.07 -14.37
CA TYR A 291 -14.59 -47.20 -13.82
C TYR A 291 -15.26 -47.86 -12.62
N GLU A 292 -15.15 -47.21 -11.48
CA GLU A 292 -15.87 -47.57 -10.25
C GLU A 292 -17.08 -46.64 -10.07
N PRO A 293 -18.21 -47.17 -9.59
CA PRO A 293 -19.39 -46.35 -9.35
C PRO A 293 -19.16 -45.42 -8.16
N GLY A 294 -19.63 -44.18 -8.29
CA GLY A 294 -19.63 -43.20 -7.21
C GLY A 294 -20.76 -42.20 -7.42
N VAL A 295 -21.19 -41.56 -6.34
CA VAL A 295 -22.20 -40.50 -6.41
C VAL A 295 -21.49 -39.15 -6.34
N LEU A 296 -21.72 -38.34 -7.37
CA LEU A 296 -21.18 -36.98 -7.46
C LEU A 296 -22.26 -35.98 -7.04
N GLY A 297 -22.06 -35.38 -5.87
CA GLY A 297 -22.87 -34.28 -5.36
C GLY A 297 -22.41 -32.94 -5.94
N ALA A 298 -23.25 -32.29 -6.73
CA ALA A 298 -23.02 -30.93 -7.24
C ALA A 298 -23.94 -29.94 -6.52
N ALA A 299 -23.37 -28.93 -5.88
CA ALA A 299 -24.14 -27.94 -5.12
C ALA A 299 -23.54 -26.54 -5.21
N THR A 300 -24.38 -25.53 -5.06
CA THR A 300 -23.96 -24.15 -4.85
C THR A 300 -24.32 -23.71 -3.44
N VAL A 301 -23.32 -23.44 -2.62
CA VAL A 301 -23.50 -22.90 -1.26
C VAL A 301 -23.44 -21.39 -1.32
N ARG A 302 -24.48 -20.72 -0.80
CA ARG A 302 -24.53 -19.25 -0.73
C ARG A 302 -24.33 -18.78 0.71
N PHE A 303 -23.27 -18.02 0.93
CA PHE A 303 -23.00 -17.35 2.20
C PHE A 303 -23.56 -15.93 2.14
N LEU A 304 -24.53 -15.61 3.01
CA LEU A 304 -25.20 -14.31 3.04
C LEU A 304 -25.13 -13.69 4.44
N ASP A 305 -24.47 -12.54 4.57
CA ASP A 305 -24.51 -11.67 5.75
C ASP A 305 -24.84 -10.24 5.31
N ARG A 306 -26.10 -9.84 5.48
CA ARG A 306 -26.58 -8.50 5.11
C ARG A 306 -25.93 -7.37 5.92
N ARG A 307 -25.53 -7.63 7.16
CA ARG A 307 -24.91 -6.61 8.02
C ARG A 307 -23.51 -6.27 7.54
N ARG A 308 -22.78 -7.29 7.07
CA ARG A 308 -21.43 -7.16 6.50
C ARG A 308 -21.40 -6.98 4.98
N LYS A 309 -22.56 -7.06 4.33
CA LYS A 309 -22.72 -7.01 2.86
C LYS A 309 -21.99 -8.17 2.14
N ILE A 310 -21.91 -9.32 2.79
CA ILE A 310 -21.33 -10.53 2.19
C ILE A 310 -22.43 -11.28 1.46
N ASP A 311 -22.22 -11.53 0.17
CA ASP A 311 -23.06 -12.39 -0.67
C ASP A 311 -22.14 -13.16 -1.64
N VAL A 312 -21.71 -14.35 -1.21
CA VAL A 312 -20.75 -15.18 -1.94
C VAL A 312 -21.39 -16.52 -2.26
N LYS A 313 -21.10 -17.02 -3.44
CA LYS A 313 -21.51 -18.36 -3.88
C LYS A 313 -20.26 -19.19 -4.10
N GLU A 314 -20.22 -20.36 -3.49
CA GLU A 314 -19.19 -21.37 -3.71
C GLU A 314 -19.85 -22.58 -4.38
N GLU A 315 -19.27 -23.03 -5.48
CA GLU A 315 -19.63 -24.28 -6.12
C GLU A 315 -18.83 -25.40 -5.47
N LYS A 316 -19.51 -26.47 -5.04
CA LYS A 316 -18.90 -27.64 -4.42
C LYS A 316 -19.27 -28.88 -5.23
N MET A 317 -18.24 -29.67 -5.56
CA MET A 317 -18.36 -30.98 -6.18
C MET A 317 -17.78 -32.01 -5.22
N LEU A 318 -18.63 -32.88 -4.68
CA LEU A 318 -18.26 -33.89 -3.68
C LEU A 318 -18.47 -35.28 -4.26
N LEU A 319 -17.40 -36.05 -4.37
CA LEU A 319 -17.43 -37.42 -4.86
C LEU A 319 -17.46 -38.41 -3.68
N ALA A 320 -18.57 -39.14 -3.58
CA ALA A 320 -18.71 -40.25 -2.64
C ALA A 320 -18.47 -41.58 -3.39
N THR A 321 -17.32 -42.22 -3.12
CA THR A 321 -16.91 -43.50 -3.74
C THR A 321 -17.28 -44.72 -2.90
N GLY A 322 -17.93 -44.54 -1.75
CA GLY A 322 -18.64 -45.61 -1.04
C GLY A 322 -17.76 -46.71 -0.45
N ALA A 323 -16.81 -46.38 0.45
CA ALA A 323 -16.06 -47.39 1.22
C ALA A 323 -16.96 -48.37 2.03
N ARG A 324 -18.25 -48.03 2.22
CA ARG A 324 -19.29 -48.86 2.87
C ARG A 324 -20.45 -49.26 1.93
N GLY A 325 -20.34 -48.97 0.63
CA GLY A 325 -21.43 -49.09 -0.34
C GLY A 325 -22.14 -47.74 -0.60
N ILE A 326 -22.82 -47.64 -1.74
CA ILE A 326 -23.44 -46.39 -2.23
C ILE A 326 -24.80 -46.11 -1.54
N GLY A 327 -25.40 -47.10 -0.87
CA GLY A 327 -26.69 -46.97 -0.18
C GLY A 327 -26.66 -46.15 1.13
N GLU A 328 -25.49 -46.00 1.76
CA GLU A 328 -25.30 -45.21 2.99
C GLU A 328 -24.12 -44.24 2.81
N ILE A 329 -24.36 -43.15 2.07
CA ILE A 329 -23.33 -42.12 1.85
C ILE A 329 -23.16 -41.29 3.12
N ASP A 330 -21.98 -41.39 3.72
CA ASP A 330 -21.51 -40.37 4.66
C ASP A 330 -20.77 -39.28 3.89
N TRP A 331 -21.39 -38.10 3.79
CA TRP A 331 -20.79 -36.95 3.12
C TRP A 331 -19.53 -36.42 3.84
N ALA A 332 -19.28 -36.82 5.09
CA ALA A 332 -18.02 -36.51 5.76
C ALA A 332 -16.81 -37.25 5.15
N ASP A 333 -17.02 -38.42 4.54
CA ASP A 333 -15.98 -39.21 3.88
C ASP A 333 -15.84 -38.88 2.38
N ALA A 334 -16.72 -38.02 1.84
CA ALA A 334 -16.67 -37.63 0.43
C ALA A 334 -15.46 -36.73 0.12
N VAL A 335 -14.92 -36.89 -1.08
CA VAL A 335 -13.77 -36.11 -1.54
C VAL A 335 -14.24 -34.92 -2.38
N GLU A 336 -13.84 -33.71 -2.01
CA GLU A 336 -14.07 -32.53 -2.84
C GLU A 336 -13.16 -32.58 -4.08
N VAL A 337 -13.75 -32.58 -5.27
CA VAL A 337 -13.04 -32.69 -6.55
C VAL A 337 -12.95 -31.33 -7.24
N PRO A 338 -11.80 -30.95 -7.81
CA PRO A 338 -11.60 -29.65 -8.47
C PRO A 338 -12.18 -29.64 -9.89
N LEU A 339 -13.45 -30.01 -10.03
CA LEU A 339 -14.17 -30.11 -11.30
C LEU A 339 -15.39 -29.18 -11.29
N ARG A 340 -15.90 -28.87 -12.47
CA ARG A 340 -17.21 -28.24 -12.69
C ARG A 340 -18.13 -29.22 -13.40
N MET A 341 -19.43 -28.93 -13.36
CA MET A 341 -20.43 -29.77 -14.02
C MET A 341 -20.17 -29.95 -15.54
N ASN A 342 -19.56 -28.96 -16.18
CA ASN A 342 -19.24 -29.01 -17.62
C ASN A 342 -17.95 -29.78 -17.95
N ASP A 343 -17.16 -30.16 -16.93
CA ASP A 343 -15.93 -30.94 -17.11
C ASP A 343 -16.22 -32.46 -17.13
N LEU A 344 -17.48 -32.85 -16.94
CA LEU A 344 -17.92 -34.24 -16.91
C LEU A 344 -18.18 -34.78 -18.33
N GLU A 345 -17.72 -36.01 -18.57
CA GLU A 345 -17.89 -36.68 -19.86
C GLU A 345 -19.20 -37.49 -19.89
N ARG A 346 -19.81 -37.58 -21.07
CA ARG A 346 -21.05 -38.37 -21.27
C ARG A 346 -20.79 -39.81 -21.69
N GLU A 347 -19.59 -40.07 -22.19
CA GLU A 347 -19.14 -41.38 -22.66
C GLU A 347 -17.84 -41.74 -21.93
N PRO A 348 -17.58 -43.03 -21.69
CA PRO A 348 -16.32 -43.45 -21.09
C PRO A 348 -15.14 -43.12 -22.02
N ALA A 349 -13.96 -42.88 -21.44
CA ALA A 349 -12.79 -42.53 -22.22
C ALA A 349 -12.40 -43.67 -23.18
N PRO A 350 -12.07 -43.36 -24.45
CA PRO A 350 -11.67 -44.37 -25.41
C PRO A 350 -10.28 -44.90 -25.06
N VAL A 351 -10.17 -46.22 -24.93
CA VAL A 351 -8.89 -46.93 -24.76
C VAL A 351 -8.89 -48.19 -25.64
N ASP A 352 -7.71 -48.80 -25.79
CA ASP A 352 -7.58 -50.03 -26.57
C ASP A 352 -8.40 -51.18 -25.95
N GLU A 353 -8.90 -52.10 -26.78
CA GLU A 353 -9.83 -53.18 -26.35
C GLU A 353 -9.26 -54.07 -25.22
N ASN A 354 -7.94 -54.22 -25.14
CA ASN A 354 -7.26 -55.00 -24.10
C ASN A 354 -7.01 -54.21 -22.80
N GLU A 355 -7.18 -52.88 -22.85
CA GLU A 355 -6.93 -51.95 -21.76
C GLU A 355 -8.25 -51.42 -21.13
N GLY A 356 -9.40 -51.64 -21.75
CA GLY A 356 -10.72 -51.32 -21.20
C GLY A 356 -11.61 -50.54 -22.18
N PRO A 357 -12.49 -49.64 -21.70
CA PRO A 357 -12.81 -49.37 -20.29
C PRO A 357 -13.55 -50.56 -19.66
N PHE A 358 -13.20 -50.89 -18.41
CA PHE A 358 -13.91 -51.91 -17.63
C PHE A 358 -14.72 -51.27 -16.50
N PHE A 359 -15.91 -51.81 -16.21
CA PHE A 359 -16.87 -51.22 -15.28
C PHE A 359 -17.15 -52.15 -14.11
N ALA A 360 -17.10 -51.62 -12.89
CA ALA A 360 -17.62 -52.30 -11.70
C ALA A 360 -19.16 -52.29 -11.69
N PRO A 361 -19.81 -53.28 -11.04
CA PRO A 361 -21.26 -53.28 -10.88
C PRO A 361 -21.72 -52.10 -10.03
N VAL A 362 -22.85 -51.50 -10.42
CA VAL A 362 -23.49 -50.43 -9.64
C VAL A 362 -24.45 -51.08 -8.63
N PRO A 363 -24.35 -50.76 -7.33
CA PRO A 363 -25.28 -51.23 -6.31
C PRO A 363 -26.73 -50.79 -6.62
N GLU A 364 -27.72 -51.63 -6.28
CA GLU A 364 -29.14 -51.34 -6.55
C GLU A 364 -29.63 -50.10 -5.79
N GLU A 365 -29.02 -49.80 -4.64
CA GLU A 365 -29.40 -48.73 -3.71
C GLU A 365 -29.13 -47.31 -4.23
N ALA A 366 -28.54 -47.17 -5.43
CA ALA A 366 -28.30 -45.90 -6.10
C ALA A 366 -28.80 -45.88 -7.55
N ASN A 367 -29.72 -46.79 -7.90
CA ASN A 367 -30.19 -47.00 -9.26
C ASN A 367 -31.63 -46.48 -9.49
N THR A 368 -32.15 -45.61 -8.61
CA THR A 368 -33.47 -45.00 -8.78
C THR A 368 -33.46 -43.48 -8.55
N GLU A 369 -34.31 -42.75 -9.28
CA GLU A 369 -34.47 -41.30 -9.09
C GLU A 369 -34.87 -40.93 -7.64
N ARG A 370 -35.70 -41.76 -7.00
CA ARG A 370 -36.17 -41.53 -5.63
C ARG A 370 -35.01 -41.52 -4.62
N GLU A 371 -34.08 -42.47 -4.75
CA GLU A 371 -32.90 -42.57 -3.89
C GLU A 371 -31.94 -41.41 -4.14
N LEU A 372 -31.67 -41.06 -5.39
CA LEU A 372 -30.82 -39.91 -5.73
C LEU A 372 -31.38 -38.59 -5.18
N ARG A 373 -32.70 -38.40 -5.22
CA ARG A 373 -33.35 -37.24 -4.59
C ARG A 373 -33.18 -37.23 -3.07
N ASN A 374 -33.18 -38.39 -2.43
CA ASN A 374 -32.93 -38.51 -0.98
C ASN A 374 -31.46 -38.19 -0.65
N ILE A 375 -30.52 -38.74 -1.42
CA ILE A 375 -29.09 -38.47 -1.30
C ILE A 375 -28.78 -36.98 -1.51
N ALA A 376 -29.42 -36.34 -2.50
CA ALA A 376 -29.28 -34.90 -2.75
C ALA A 376 -29.80 -34.04 -1.57
N ARG A 377 -30.87 -34.47 -0.88
CA ARG A 377 -31.35 -33.80 0.34
C ARG A 377 -30.35 -33.96 1.48
N GLN A 378 -29.82 -35.16 1.69
CA GLN A 378 -28.77 -35.42 2.70
C GLN A 378 -27.52 -34.57 2.44
N LEU A 379 -27.11 -34.40 1.18
CA LEU A 379 -26.01 -33.52 0.80
C LEU A 379 -26.32 -32.06 1.16
N SER A 380 -27.51 -31.58 0.79
CA SER A 380 -27.95 -30.21 1.10
C SER A 380 -27.93 -29.94 2.60
N ASP A 381 -28.46 -30.86 3.41
CA ASP A 381 -28.46 -30.76 4.86
C ASP A 381 -27.03 -30.80 5.43
N TRP A 382 -26.19 -31.71 4.94
CA TRP A 382 -24.80 -31.80 5.35
C TRP A 382 -24.01 -30.52 5.02
N LEU A 383 -24.18 -29.97 3.81
CA LEU A 383 -23.54 -28.72 3.40
C LEU A 383 -24.03 -27.55 4.24
N TYR A 384 -25.29 -27.51 4.65
CA TYR A 384 -25.82 -26.46 5.52
C TYR A 384 -25.10 -26.40 6.88
N TYR A 385 -24.78 -27.55 7.47
CA TYR A 385 -24.10 -27.61 8.78
C TYR A 385 -22.57 -27.53 8.70
N ASN A 386 -21.98 -27.99 7.59
CA ASN A 386 -20.52 -28.16 7.46
C ASN A 386 -19.86 -27.08 6.58
N SER A 387 -20.61 -26.37 5.74
CA SER A 387 -20.05 -25.27 4.94
C SER A 387 -19.97 -24.00 5.79
N ARG A 388 -18.75 -23.52 6.04
CA ARG A 388 -18.51 -22.29 6.81
C ARG A 388 -17.54 -21.39 6.05
N LEU A 389 -17.87 -20.11 5.96
CA LEU A 389 -16.99 -19.07 5.46
C LEU A 389 -16.40 -18.30 6.65
N PRO A 390 -15.15 -18.60 7.07
CA PRO A 390 -14.52 -17.87 8.16
C PRO A 390 -14.22 -16.42 7.73
N ILE A 391 -14.63 -15.45 8.54
CA ILE A 391 -14.38 -14.03 8.29
C ILE A 391 -13.77 -13.40 9.55
N THR A 392 -12.56 -12.86 9.40
CA THR A 392 -11.90 -12.13 10.49
C THR A 392 -12.52 -10.74 10.65
N VAL A 393 -12.74 -10.30 11.89
CA VAL A 393 -13.37 -9.00 12.19
C VAL A 393 -12.53 -8.23 13.21
N HIS A 394 -12.21 -6.98 12.88
CA HIS A 394 -11.62 -6.02 13.81
C HIS A 394 -12.70 -5.07 14.33
N ARG A 395 -13.10 -5.25 15.61
CA ARG A 395 -14.30 -4.60 16.17
C ARG A 395 -14.16 -3.07 16.31
N GLU A 396 -13.01 -2.58 16.74
CA GLU A 396 -12.79 -1.15 17.01
C GLU A 396 -12.85 -0.32 15.72
N LEU A 397 -12.05 -0.70 14.72
CA LEU A 397 -12.09 -0.13 13.37
C LEU A 397 -13.36 -0.48 12.57
N LYS A 398 -14.22 -1.38 13.09
CA LYS A 398 -15.44 -1.88 12.42
C LYS A 398 -15.17 -2.46 11.02
N LEU A 399 -13.98 -3.00 10.80
CA LEU A 399 -13.55 -3.63 9.55
C LEU A 399 -13.65 -5.15 9.66
N HIS A 400 -13.90 -5.80 8.54
CA HIS A 400 -13.90 -7.26 8.43
C HIS A 400 -13.23 -7.67 7.13
N GLN A 401 -12.61 -8.85 7.13
CA GLN A 401 -11.96 -9.44 5.98
C GLN A 401 -12.98 -9.66 4.86
N GLU A 402 -12.67 -9.18 3.66
CA GLU A 402 -13.53 -9.46 2.50
C GLU A 402 -13.37 -10.94 2.09
N PRO A 403 -14.41 -11.58 1.55
CA PRO A 403 -14.29 -12.96 1.07
C PRO A 403 -13.19 -13.11 0.01
N GLY A 404 -12.28 -14.07 0.21
CA GLY A 404 -11.11 -14.27 -0.66
C GLY A 404 -9.95 -13.29 -0.44
N GLU A 405 -10.08 -12.30 0.46
CA GLU A 405 -8.99 -11.43 0.87
C GLU A 405 -7.98 -12.22 1.70
N SER A 406 -6.70 -12.18 1.31
CA SER A 406 -5.64 -12.79 2.14
C SER A 406 -5.49 -12.07 3.48
N ASP A 407 -5.09 -12.79 4.53
CA ASP A 407 -4.81 -12.21 5.85
C ASP A 407 -3.81 -11.04 5.78
N ARG A 408 -2.83 -11.13 4.87
CA ARG A 408 -1.83 -10.08 4.61
C ARG A 408 -2.51 -8.80 4.12
N ALA A 409 -3.39 -8.91 3.12
CA ALA A 409 -4.12 -7.77 2.57
C ALA A 409 -5.03 -7.14 3.63
N PHE A 410 -5.73 -7.96 4.42
CA PHE A 410 -6.58 -7.47 5.50
C PHE A 410 -5.79 -6.71 6.56
N ARG A 411 -4.62 -7.21 6.98
CA ARG A 411 -3.74 -6.50 7.94
C ARG A 411 -3.27 -5.15 7.40
N ILE A 412 -2.92 -5.07 6.13
CA ILE A 412 -2.51 -3.80 5.49
C ILE A 412 -3.68 -2.80 5.53
N ARG A 413 -4.90 -3.25 5.21
CA ARG A 413 -6.10 -2.41 5.28
C ARG A 413 -6.40 -1.93 6.70
N LEU A 414 -6.22 -2.78 7.72
CA LEU A 414 -6.35 -2.40 9.12
C LEU A 414 -5.33 -1.33 9.52
N GLN A 415 -4.06 -1.47 9.12
CA GLN A 415 -3.02 -0.47 9.41
C GLN A 415 -3.33 0.88 8.78
N ASN A 416 -3.80 0.88 7.52
CA ASN A 416 -4.17 2.12 6.83
C ASN A 416 -5.35 2.81 7.53
N ALA A 417 -6.40 2.05 7.88
CA ALA A 417 -7.54 2.60 8.59
C ALA A 417 -7.17 3.13 10.00
N ALA A 418 -6.26 2.46 10.70
CA ALA A 418 -5.75 2.94 11.99
C ALA A 418 -4.98 4.27 11.84
N ARG A 419 -4.18 4.42 10.78
CA ARG A 419 -3.49 5.69 10.48
C ARG A 419 -4.47 6.79 10.11
N GLU A 420 -5.47 6.49 9.27
CA GLU A 420 -6.53 7.44 8.92
C GLU A 420 -7.26 7.97 10.16
N GLN A 421 -7.61 7.08 11.10
CA GLN A 421 -8.25 7.48 12.35
C GLN A 421 -7.32 8.34 13.22
N ARG A 422 -6.06 7.93 13.37
CA ARG A 422 -5.06 8.70 14.13
C ARG A 422 -4.86 10.09 13.53
N ASP A 423 -4.68 10.19 12.22
CA ASP A 423 -4.42 11.45 11.54
C ASP A 423 -5.63 12.39 11.68
N ALA A 424 -6.86 11.86 11.59
CA ALA A 424 -8.07 12.63 11.86
C ALA A 424 -8.17 13.11 13.32
N GLU A 425 -7.72 12.32 14.29
CA GLU A 425 -7.65 12.71 15.70
C GLU A 425 -6.61 13.82 15.93
N VAL A 426 -5.42 13.71 15.31
CA VAL A 426 -4.37 14.73 15.33
C VAL A 426 -4.85 16.04 14.69
N ASP A 427 -5.50 15.98 13.53
CA ASP A 427 -6.04 17.17 12.86
C ASP A 427 -7.11 17.88 13.70
N LYS A 428 -7.98 17.10 14.36
CA LYS A 428 -8.97 17.64 15.29
C LYS A 428 -8.31 18.32 16.49
N LEU A 429 -7.23 17.74 17.02
CA LEU A 429 -6.44 18.32 18.09
C LEU A 429 -5.80 19.64 17.64
N ARG A 430 -5.09 19.62 16.50
CA ARG A 430 -4.47 20.81 15.89
C ARG A 430 -5.47 21.93 15.65
N SER A 431 -6.64 21.62 15.11
CA SER A 431 -7.70 22.61 14.88
C SER A 431 -8.15 23.27 16.19
N LYS A 432 -8.30 22.50 17.28
CA LYS A 432 -8.69 23.02 18.60
C LYS A 432 -7.62 23.94 19.18
N TYR A 433 -6.34 23.58 19.06
CA TYR A 433 -5.23 24.41 19.52
C TYR A 433 -5.08 25.67 18.66
N ARG A 434 -5.21 25.57 17.34
CA ARG A 434 -5.16 26.74 16.43
C ARG A 434 -6.19 27.79 16.82
N THR A 435 -7.45 27.41 17.05
CA THR A 435 -8.50 28.35 17.52
C THR A 435 -8.17 29.02 18.86
N ARG A 436 -7.39 28.38 19.74
CA ARG A 436 -6.94 28.98 21.00
C ARG A 436 -5.78 29.93 20.76
N LEU A 437 -4.79 29.53 19.96
CA LEU A 437 -3.65 30.36 19.57
C LEU A 437 -4.12 31.62 18.85
N ASP A 438 -5.05 31.51 17.90
CA ASP A 438 -5.60 32.65 17.17
C ASP A 438 -6.22 33.67 18.13
N ARG A 439 -6.97 33.21 19.14
CA ARG A 439 -7.57 34.10 20.16
C ARG A 439 -6.52 34.81 21.02
N LEU A 440 -5.44 34.11 21.38
CA LEU A 440 -4.35 34.68 22.16
C LEU A 440 -3.56 35.69 21.32
N ARG A 441 -3.26 35.36 20.06
CA ARG A 441 -2.58 36.25 19.09
C ARG A 441 -3.41 37.50 18.80
N ASP A 442 -4.72 37.36 18.58
CA ASP A 442 -5.64 38.49 18.42
C ASP A 442 -5.64 39.40 19.66
N ARG A 443 -5.50 38.80 20.86
CA ARG A 443 -5.41 39.55 22.11
C ARG A 443 -4.06 40.27 22.19
N LEU A 444 -2.97 39.57 21.96
CA LEU A 444 -1.62 40.14 21.92
C LEU A 444 -1.56 41.36 20.99
N GLU A 445 -2.06 41.25 19.76
CA GLU A 445 -2.07 42.34 18.78
C GLU A 445 -2.91 43.56 19.25
N ARG A 446 -4.01 43.33 19.98
CA ARG A 446 -4.77 44.43 20.61
C ARG A 446 -3.94 45.13 21.68
N TYR A 447 -3.30 44.39 22.58
CA TYR A 447 -2.47 44.95 23.64
C TYR A 447 -1.22 45.67 23.09
N GLU A 448 -0.60 45.16 22.03
CA GLU A 448 0.52 45.83 21.36
C GLU A 448 0.11 47.15 20.72
N ARG A 449 -1.09 47.22 20.11
CA ARG A 449 -1.67 48.48 19.62
C ARG A 449 -1.95 49.46 20.76
N ASP A 450 -2.62 48.99 21.82
CA ASP A 450 -2.93 49.81 22.99
C ASP A 450 -1.65 50.35 23.64
N LEU A 451 -0.59 49.53 23.71
CA LEU A 451 0.72 49.96 24.20
C LEU A 451 1.34 51.05 23.32
N MET A 452 1.31 50.89 21.99
CA MET A 452 1.81 51.91 21.06
C MET A 452 1.06 53.24 21.22
N GLU A 453 -0.26 53.18 21.38
CA GLU A 453 -1.08 54.39 21.62
C GLU A 453 -0.75 55.04 22.97
N ASP A 454 -0.67 54.25 24.06
CA ASP A 454 -0.33 54.72 25.40
C ASP A 454 1.08 55.34 25.46
N GLU A 455 2.07 54.73 24.80
CA GLU A 455 3.44 55.26 24.69
C GLU A 455 3.47 56.59 23.92
N ALA A 456 2.77 56.67 22.78
CA ALA A 456 2.66 57.90 22.00
C ALA A 456 1.95 59.02 22.79
N GLU A 457 0.89 58.69 23.53
CA GLU A 457 0.18 59.65 24.37
C GLU A 457 1.07 60.14 25.52
N TYR A 458 1.79 59.24 26.19
CA TYR A 458 2.73 59.58 27.26
C TYR A 458 3.84 60.53 26.77
N ASP A 459 4.43 60.24 25.61
CA ASP A 459 5.49 61.09 25.03
C ASP A 459 4.96 62.47 24.63
N SER A 460 3.74 62.56 24.09
CA SER A 460 3.09 63.84 23.79
C SER A 460 2.83 64.68 25.06
N ARG A 461 2.39 64.04 26.14
CA ARG A 461 2.14 64.68 27.45
C ARG A 461 3.45 65.13 28.11
N LYS A 462 4.53 64.37 27.95
CA LYS A 462 5.88 64.74 28.40
C LYS A 462 6.40 65.97 27.65
N GLN A 463 6.20 66.07 26.34
CA GLN A 463 6.56 67.28 25.57
C GLN A 463 5.77 68.51 26.03
N GLN A 464 4.48 68.38 26.32
CA GLN A 464 3.67 69.47 26.89
C GLN A 464 4.12 69.89 28.29
N GLU A 465 4.60 68.95 29.12
CA GLU A 465 5.18 69.25 30.43
C GLU A 465 6.43 70.13 30.29
N TRP A 466 7.28 69.86 29.30
CA TRP A 466 8.48 70.65 28.97
C TRP A 466 8.16 72.04 28.41
N ILE A 467 7.11 72.17 27.59
CA ILE A 467 6.66 73.48 27.06
C ILE A 467 6.12 74.37 28.19
N SER A 468 5.44 73.82 29.20
CA SER A 468 4.92 74.58 30.35
C SER A 468 6.00 75.05 31.35
N ILE A 469 7.17 74.39 31.36
CA ILE A 469 8.34 74.83 32.13
C ILE A 469 9.05 76.00 31.41
N GLY A 470 8.94 76.10 30.08
CA GLY A 470 9.46 77.19 29.26
C GLY A 470 8.75 78.54 29.42
N GLU A 471 7.46 78.56 29.80
CA GLU A 471 6.73 79.82 30.08
C GLU A 471 6.88 80.34 31.52
N THR A 472 7.40 79.52 32.45
CA THR A 472 7.48 79.91 33.86
C THR A 472 8.83 80.53 34.26
N VAL A 473 9.85 80.46 33.39
CA VAL A 473 11.16 81.06 33.66
C VAL A 473 11.18 82.59 33.41
N LEU A 474 10.13 83.16 32.81
CA LEU A 474 10.06 84.61 32.55
C LEU A 474 9.30 85.46 33.60
N ASN A 475 8.77 84.89 34.69
CA ASN A 475 7.97 85.66 35.66
C ASN A 475 8.44 85.65 37.12
N VAL A 476 9.68 85.26 37.39
CA VAL A 476 10.25 85.33 38.77
C VAL A 476 10.88 86.69 39.11
N PHE A 477 10.92 87.66 38.18
CA PHE A 477 11.52 88.99 38.43
C PHE A 477 10.59 90.13 38.86
N LEU A 478 9.28 89.92 39.02
CA LEU A 478 8.36 90.94 39.56
C LEU A 478 7.39 90.35 40.58
N GLY A 479 7.62 90.71 41.84
CA GLY A 479 6.88 90.19 42.98
C GLY A 479 5.40 90.52 42.97
N ARG A 480 4.57 89.47 43.07
CA ARG A 480 3.28 89.52 43.78
C ARG A 480 2.84 88.10 44.14
N ARG A 481 2.63 87.85 45.43
CA ARG A 481 2.17 86.55 45.97
C ARG A 481 0.76 86.23 45.47
N SER A 482 0.58 85.04 44.88
CA SER A 482 -0.72 84.40 44.65
C SER A 482 -0.63 82.93 45.08
N SER A 483 -1.45 82.55 46.06
CA SER A 483 -1.47 81.24 46.71
C SER A 483 -2.34 80.18 45.99
N ARG A 484 -2.66 80.37 44.70
CA ARG A 484 -3.51 79.43 43.92
C ARG A 484 -2.76 78.56 42.90
N ALA A 485 -1.44 78.69 42.76
CA ALA A 485 -0.67 77.97 41.73
C ALA A 485 -0.10 76.60 42.15
N LEU A 486 -0.24 76.20 43.42
CA LEU A 486 0.39 74.98 43.96
C LEU A 486 -0.43 73.68 43.79
N SER A 487 -1.71 73.75 43.37
CA SER A 487 -2.55 72.56 43.18
C SER A 487 -2.45 71.93 41.78
N THR A 488 -2.02 72.69 40.76
CA THR A 488 -2.06 72.24 39.36
C THR A 488 -0.83 71.41 38.96
N ALA A 489 0.34 71.68 39.56
CA ALA A 489 1.57 70.92 39.31
C ALA A 489 1.59 69.55 40.04
N ALA A 490 0.99 69.46 41.23
CA ALA A 490 0.86 68.20 41.97
C ALA A 490 -0.15 67.23 41.32
N SER A 491 -1.20 67.75 40.68
CA SER A 491 -2.18 66.93 39.94
C SER A 491 -1.63 66.38 38.62
N LYS A 492 -0.76 67.13 37.91
CA LYS A 492 -0.17 66.71 36.63
C LYS A 492 0.92 65.65 36.79
N ARG A 493 1.78 65.74 37.81
CA ARG A 493 2.77 64.69 38.16
C ARG A 493 2.11 63.35 38.50
N ARG A 494 0.96 63.39 39.19
CA ARG A 494 0.19 62.19 39.54
C ARG A 494 -0.40 61.51 38.29
N MET A 495 -0.76 62.29 37.28
CA MET A 495 -1.27 61.78 36.00
C MET A 495 -0.17 61.15 35.13
N SER A 496 1.02 61.74 35.01
CA SER A 496 2.11 61.11 34.25
C SER A 496 2.66 59.85 34.93
N SER A 497 2.68 59.83 36.27
CA SER A 497 3.01 58.61 37.02
C SER A 497 1.99 57.48 36.81
N ARG A 498 0.70 57.80 36.65
CA ARG A 498 -0.35 56.81 36.35
C ARG A 498 -0.26 56.29 34.92
N ALA A 499 0.06 57.14 33.95
CA ALA A 499 0.27 56.73 32.56
C ALA A 499 1.46 55.77 32.44
N LYS A 500 2.58 56.06 33.13
CA LYS A 500 3.73 55.15 33.18
C LYS A 500 3.39 53.78 33.77
N VAL A 501 2.62 53.74 34.87
CA VAL A 501 2.16 52.49 35.48
C VAL A 501 1.21 51.71 34.56
N SER A 502 0.39 52.41 33.76
CA SER A 502 -0.45 51.78 32.73
C SER A 502 0.40 51.06 31.67
N ILE A 503 1.40 51.76 31.12
CA ILE A 503 2.34 51.22 30.13
C ILE A 503 3.09 50.00 30.68
N GLU A 504 3.62 50.06 31.91
CA GLU A 504 4.30 48.92 32.55
C GLU A 504 3.36 47.72 32.73
N ARG A 505 2.09 47.95 33.10
CA ARG A 505 1.10 46.86 33.20
C ARG A 505 0.78 46.25 31.84
N THR A 506 0.57 47.07 30.80
CA THR A 506 0.30 46.59 29.44
C THR A 506 1.49 45.77 28.90
N LYS A 507 2.73 46.18 29.18
CA LYS A 507 3.93 45.39 28.86
C LYS A 507 3.96 44.04 29.55
N GLN A 508 3.61 43.98 30.83
CA GLN A 508 3.50 42.71 31.55
C GLN A 508 2.41 41.81 30.95
N GLU A 509 1.23 42.36 30.61
CA GLU A 509 0.15 41.58 29.99
C GLU A 509 0.54 41.03 28.61
N ILE A 510 1.38 41.76 27.84
CA ILE A 510 1.95 41.28 26.58
C ILE A 510 2.93 40.13 26.83
N GLU A 511 3.82 40.26 27.81
CA GLU A 511 4.79 39.22 28.16
C GLU A 511 4.09 37.94 28.62
N ASP A 512 3.08 38.06 29.49
CA ASP A 512 2.28 36.92 29.96
C ASP A 512 1.54 36.22 28.79
N LEU A 513 1.01 36.99 27.83
CA LEU A 513 0.35 36.43 26.63
C LEU A 513 1.34 35.74 25.69
N GLN A 514 2.57 36.26 25.56
CA GLN A 514 3.63 35.62 24.78
C GLN A 514 4.05 34.30 25.40
N GLU A 515 4.17 34.23 26.74
CA GLU A 515 4.45 32.99 27.47
C GLU A 515 3.29 31.99 27.29
N GLU A 516 2.04 32.42 27.46
CA GLU A 516 0.86 31.54 27.26
C GLU A 516 0.77 30.99 25.83
N ILE A 517 1.13 31.79 24.82
CA ILE A 517 1.21 31.33 23.42
C ILE A 517 2.32 30.27 23.27
N ALA A 518 3.51 30.54 23.79
CA ALA A 518 4.65 29.62 23.69
C ALA A 518 4.38 28.28 24.39
N ASP A 519 3.77 28.32 25.58
CA ASP A 519 3.37 27.12 26.33
C ASP A 519 2.33 26.31 25.55
N LEU A 520 1.32 26.98 24.98
CA LEU A 520 0.27 26.31 24.23
C LEU A 520 0.78 25.72 22.89
N GLU A 521 1.79 26.34 22.27
CA GLU A 521 2.51 25.79 21.12
C GLU A 521 3.33 24.55 21.52
N ALA A 522 4.03 24.58 22.65
CA ALA A 522 4.79 23.44 23.16
C ALA A 522 3.87 22.26 23.55
N GLU A 523 2.74 22.52 24.20
CA GLU A 523 1.72 21.51 24.50
C GLU A 523 1.17 20.85 23.22
N LEU A 524 0.96 21.62 22.15
CA LEU A 524 0.52 21.09 20.87
C LEU A 524 1.57 20.18 20.25
N GLU A 525 2.84 20.55 20.29
CA GLU A 525 3.94 19.71 19.78
C GLU A 525 4.09 18.40 20.56
N GLU A 526 3.87 18.41 21.88
CA GLU A 526 3.96 17.20 22.70
C GLU A 526 2.76 16.27 22.51
N ALA A 527 1.57 16.84 22.26
CA ALA A 527 0.34 16.08 22.13
C ALA A 527 0.05 15.55 20.71
N ALA A 528 0.70 16.09 19.67
CA ALA A 528 0.54 15.71 18.26
C ALA A 528 1.60 14.69 17.80
#